data_AF-A0A445G650-F1
#
_entry.id   AF-A0A445G650-F1
#
_cell.length_a   1.000
_cell.length_b   1.000
_cell.length_c   1.000
_cell.angle_alpha   90.00
_cell.angle_beta   90.00
_cell.angle_gamma   90.00
#
_symmetry.space_group_name_H-M   'P 1'
#
loop_
_entity.id
_entity.type
_entity.pdbx_description
1 polymer ?
#
loop_
_entity_poly.entity_id
_entity_poly.type
_entity_poly.pdbx_seq_one_letter_code
_entity_poly.pdbx_strand_id
1 'polypeptide(L)'
;SRIAIHIAVVSLHSSASITATPSLLGKKYINLSTCDSKEVIPYICSAPIKPKLVAVSNFISFVNPKVPLYPRLAQGKSWDEMTVTWTSGYDINEAIPFVEWGPKGKTQVQSPARNIDIQS
;
A
#
# COMPACT_ATOMS: atom_id res chain seq x y z
N SER A 1 7.89 12.36 -5.91
CA SER A 1 7.01 11.95 -4.80
C SER A 1 7.85 11.39 -3.68
N ARG A 2 7.66 11.87 -2.44
CA ARG A 2 8.28 11.25 -1.27
C ARG A 2 7.29 10.20 -0.75
N ILE A 3 7.74 8.97 -0.58
CA ILE A 3 6.94 7.90 0.04
C ILE A 3 7.37 7.87 1.50
N ALA A 4 6.43 8.06 2.41
CA ALA A 4 6.65 7.93 3.85
C ALA A 4 6.16 6.55 4.31
N ILE A 5 6.92 5.92 5.20
CA ILE A 5 6.53 4.70 5.90
C ILE A 5 6.24 5.11 7.34
N HIS A 6 5.07 4.75 7.84
CA HIS A 6 4.66 5.04 9.20
C HIS A 6 4.54 3.76 10.01
N ILE A 7 4.92 3.84 11.27
CA ILE A 7 4.84 2.75 12.25
C ILE A 7 4.17 3.26 13.52
N ALA A 8 3.20 2.52 14.03
CA ALA A 8 2.58 2.75 15.32
C ALA A 8 2.55 1.45 16.13
N VAL A 9 2.78 1.55 17.43
CA VAL A 9 2.67 0.44 18.37
C VAL A 9 1.38 0.63 19.15
N VAL A 10 0.55 -0.40 19.15
CA VAL A 10 -0.76 -0.43 19.80
C VAL A 10 -0.82 -1.61 20.76
N SER A 11 -1.44 -1.45 21.93
CA SER A 11 -1.68 -2.59 22.80
C SER A 11 -2.84 -3.44 22.29
N LEU A 12 -2.82 -4.74 22.50
CA LEU A 12 -3.81 -5.66 21.96
C LEU A 12 -4.67 -6.24 23.08
N HIS A 13 -5.96 -5.93 23.05
CA HIS A 13 -6.98 -6.68 23.79
C HIS A 13 -7.52 -7.79 22.90
N SER A 14 -7.99 -8.91 23.47
CA SER A 14 -8.51 -10.08 22.72
C SER A 14 -9.68 -9.77 21.75
N SER A 15 -10.27 -8.58 21.87
CA SER A 15 -11.41 -8.10 21.07
C SER A 15 -11.10 -6.85 20.22
N ALA A 16 -9.83 -6.43 20.12
CA ALA A 16 -9.45 -5.25 19.34
C ALA A 16 -9.57 -5.53 17.84
N SER A 17 -10.05 -4.55 17.07
CA SER A 17 -10.18 -4.66 15.61
C SER A 17 -9.53 -3.47 14.92
N ILE A 18 -8.71 -3.72 13.90
CA ILE A 18 -8.09 -2.68 13.08
C ILE A 18 -8.77 -2.70 11.71
N THR A 19 -9.38 -1.58 11.30
CA THR A 19 -10.03 -1.47 9.98
C THR A 19 -9.16 -0.60 9.08
N ALA A 20 -8.80 -1.13 7.91
CA ALA A 20 -8.16 -0.38 6.86
C ALA A 20 -8.91 -0.59 5.56
N THR A 21 -9.53 0.48 5.06
CA THR A 21 -10.40 0.42 3.88
C THR A 21 -9.73 1.13 2.71
N PRO A 22 -8.90 0.46 1.89
CA PRO A 22 -8.44 1.03 0.64
C PRO A 22 -9.59 1.00 -0.38
N SER A 23 -10.08 2.16 -0.82
CA SER A 23 -11.04 2.26 -1.91
C SER A 23 -10.32 2.35 -3.26
N LEU A 24 -10.43 1.33 -4.09
CA LEU A 24 -10.03 1.39 -5.50
C LEU A 24 -11.18 1.98 -6.32
N LEU A 25 -11.06 3.26 -6.72
CA LEU A 25 -11.96 3.85 -7.71
C LEU A 25 -11.28 3.83 -9.09
N GLY A 26 -11.61 2.81 -9.89
CA GLY A 26 -11.15 2.70 -11.28
C GLY A 26 -11.06 1.25 -11.78
N LYS A 27 -12.19 0.65 -12.16
CA LYS A 27 -12.20 -0.60 -12.95
C LYS A 27 -12.55 -0.26 -14.40
N LYS A 28 -11.54 -0.09 -15.25
CA LYS A 28 -11.70 -0.21 -16.71
C LYS A 28 -10.86 -1.40 -17.15
N TYR A 29 -11.54 -2.50 -17.41
CA TYR A 29 -10.94 -3.75 -17.88
C TYR A 29 -10.41 -3.51 -19.30
N ILE A 30 -9.10 -3.58 -19.50
CA ILE A 30 -8.50 -3.71 -20.84
C ILE A 30 -8.31 -5.21 -21.11
N ASN A 31 -8.87 -5.70 -22.21
CA ASN A 31 -8.59 -7.06 -22.68
C ASN A 31 -7.10 -7.10 -23.06
N LEU A 32 -6.29 -7.73 -22.21
CA LEU A 32 -4.91 -8.08 -22.57
C LEU A 32 -5.00 -9.27 -23.52
N SER A 33 -4.98 -9.01 -24.82
CA SER A 33 -4.80 -10.07 -25.80
C SER A 33 -3.42 -10.68 -25.56
N THR A 34 -3.43 -11.88 -24.99
CA THR A 34 -2.33 -12.85 -24.99
C THR A 34 -1.71 -12.92 -26.37
N CYS A 35 -0.38 -13.00 -26.44
CA CYS A 35 0.36 -13.25 -27.67
C CYS A 35 -0.29 -14.43 -28.42
N ASP A 36 -0.90 -14.17 -29.58
CA ASP A 36 -1.36 -15.24 -30.47
C ASP A 36 -0.11 -15.82 -31.11
N SER A 37 0.47 -16.82 -30.46
CA SER A 37 1.59 -17.59 -30.99
C SER A 37 1.08 -18.49 -32.11
N LYS A 38 0.80 -17.91 -33.28
CA LYS A 38 0.64 -18.67 -34.52
C LYS A 38 1.93 -18.61 -35.33
N GLU A 39 2.96 -19.25 -34.81
CA GLU A 39 3.89 -20.02 -35.64
C GLU A 39 4.62 -21.04 -34.77
N VAL A 40 4.52 -22.30 -35.19
CA VAL A 40 5.08 -23.46 -34.49
C VAL A 40 6.60 -23.44 -34.67
N ILE A 41 7.33 -22.96 -33.66
CA ILE A 41 8.71 -23.38 -33.41
C ILE A 41 9.05 -23.22 -31.92
N PRO A 42 9.53 -24.27 -31.25
CA PRO A 42 9.80 -24.23 -29.83
C PRO A 42 11.21 -23.65 -29.59
N TYR A 43 11.33 -22.89 -28.51
CA TYR A 43 12.58 -22.37 -27.93
C TYR A 43 13.20 -21.13 -28.61
N ILE A 44 13.10 -19.98 -27.92
CA ILE A 44 14.21 -19.14 -27.41
C ILE A 44 13.60 -17.77 -27.03
N CYS A 45 13.20 -17.60 -25.77
CA CYS A 45 12.91 -16.27 -25.18
C CYS A 45 14.19 -15.63 -24.62
N SER A 46 15.32 -15.76 -25.34
CA SER A 46 16.64 -15.23 -24.91
C SER A 46 17.05 -13.95 -25.62
N ALA A 47 16.23 -13.40 -26.51
CA ALA A 47 16.54 -12.17 -27.24
C ALA A 47 16.01 -10.94 -26.46
N PRO A 48 16.83 -9.89 -26.24
CA PRO A 48 16.34 -8.61 -25.73
C PRO A 48 15.31 -8.03 -26.70
N ILE A 49 14.05 -8.00 -26.28
CA ILE A 49 12.98 -7.34 -27.03
C ILE A 49 13.32 -5.85 -27.09
N LYS A 50 13.42 -5.27 -28.29
CA LYS A 50 13.49 -3.82 -28.49
C LYS A 50 12.07 -3.28 -28.69
N PRO A 51 11.36 -2.86 -27.63
CA PRO A 51 10.00 -2.36 -27.78
C PRO A 51 10.00 -1.06 -28.60
N LYS A 52 9.06 -0.95 -29.54
CA LYS A 52 8.76 0.31 -30.25
C LYS A 52 7.56 0.96 -29.57
N LEU A 53 7.72 2.19 -29.08
CA LEU A 53 6.61 2.99 -28.56
C LEU A 53 5.66 3.33 -29.71
N VAL A 54 4.43 2.81 -29.68
CA VAL A 54 3.43 3.01 -30.73
C VAL A 54 2.31 3.98 -30.33
N ALA A 55 2.08 4.17 -29.04
CA ALA A 55 1.11 5.12 -28.51
C ALA A 55 1.38 5.40 -27.02
N VAL A 56 0.96 6.58 -26.55
CA VAL A 56 0.95 6.96 -25.14
C VAL A 56 -0.49 7.27 -24.76
N SER A 57 -0.97 6.73 -23.64
CA SER A 57 -2.33 7.02 -23.14
C SER A 57 -2.35 8.25 -22.23
N ASN A 58 -3.54 8.78 -21.98
CA ASN A 58 -3.73 9.86 -21.01
C ASN A 58 -3.39 9.41 -19.59
N PHE A 59 -2.89 10.35 -18.78
CA PHE A 59 -2.65 10.13 -17.36
C PHE A 59 -3.96 10.08 -16.59
N ILE A 60 -4.10 9.09 -15.70
CA ILE A 60 -5.15 9.03 -14.69
C ILE A 60 -4.50 9.10 -13.31
N SER A 61 -5.08 9.84 -12.38
CA SER A 61 -4.59 9.98 -11.01
C SER A 61 -5.68 9.64 -10.00
N PHE A 62 -5.26 9.20 -8.81
CA PHE A 62 -6.15 9.05 -7.69
C PHE A 62 -6.61 10.42 -7.18
N VAL A 63 -7.85 10.50 -6.67
CA VAL A 63 -8.42 11.74 -6.09
C VAL A 63 -7.53 12.29 -4.98
N ASN A 64 -7.00 11.41 -4.12
CA ASN A 64 -5.93 11.74 -3.19
C ASN A 64 -4.77 10.75 -3.39
N PRO A 65 -3.67 11.16 -4.06
CA PRO A 65 -2.53 10.29 -4.32
C PRO A 65 -1.64 10.06 -3.08
N LYS A 66 -1.85 10.78 -1.97
CA LYS A 66 -1.05 10.68 -0.74
C LYS A 66 -1.70 9.83 0.37
N VAL A 67 -2.87 9.24 0.11
CA VAL A 67 -3.63 8.48 1.12
C VAL A 67 -2.80 7.37 1.79
N PRO A 68 -3.03 7.09 3.08
CA PRO A 68 -2.51 5.90 3.75
C PRO A 68 -2.94 4.61 3.04
N LEU A 69 -1.99 3.73 2.72
CA LEU A 69 -2.24 2.46 2.02
C LEU A 69 -1.44 1.30 2.64
N TYR A 70 -1.92 0.09 2.34
CA TYR A 70 -1.24 -1.19 2.60
C TYR A 70 -0.79 -1.41 4.06
N PRO A 71 -1.69 -1.32 5.06
CA PRO A 71 -1.29 -1.65 6.41
C PRO A 71 -0.83 -3.11 6.52
N ARG A 72 0.15 -3.32 7.39
CA ARG A 72 0.73 -4.61 7.78
C ARG A 72 0.75 -4.68 9.30
N LEU A 73 0.36 -5.82 9.84
CA LEU A 73 0.39 -6.09 11.28
C LEU A 73 1.56 -7.02 11.59
N ALA A 74 2.28 -6.73 12.66
CA ALA A 74 3.35 -7.58 13.19
C ALA A 74 3.29 -7.58 14.71
N GLN A 75 3.57 -8.73 15.33
CA GLN A 75 3.65 -8.80 16.79
C GLN A 75 4.77 -7.88 17.30
N GLY A 76 4.47 -7.11 18.35
CA GLY A 76 5.42 -6.23 19.01
C GLY A 76 6.37 -6.98 19.94
N LYS A 77 7.01 -6.24 20.85
CA LYS A 77 7.97 -6.82 21.81
C LYS A 77 7.30 -7.70 22.86
N SER A 78 6.06 -7.37 23.22
CA SER A 78 5.27 -8.07 24.22
C SER A 78 4.10 -8.81 23.57
N TRP A 79 3.53 -9.78 24.28
CA TRP A 79 2.41 -10.59 23.80
C TRP A 79 1.13 -9.76 23.58
N ASP A 80 1.00 -8.67 24.32
CA ASP A 80 -0.08 -7.69 24.29
C ASP A 80 0.28 -6.46 23.45
N GLU A 81 1.30 -6.54 22.60
CA GLU A 81 1.74 -5.46 21.73
C GLU A 81 1.61 -5.86 20.25
N MET A 82 1.07 -4.97 19.44
CA MET A 82 0.99 -5.13 17.99
C MET A 82 1.52 -3.86 17.30
N THR A 83 2.24 -4.05 16.22
CA THR A 83 2.77 -2.99 15.39
C THR A 83 1.94 -2.89 14.12
N VAL A 84 1.54 -1.66 13.79
CA VAL A 84 0.85 -1.31 12.54
C VAL A 84 1.82 -0.51 11.68
N THR A 85 2.11 -1.01 10.48
CA THR A 85 2.97 -0.33 9.51
C THR A 85 2.18 -0.04 8.24
N TRP A 86 2.20 1.20 7.75
CA TRP A 86 1.52 1.59 6.50
C TRP A 86 2.36 2.61 5.73
N THR A 87 2.03 2.82 4.44
CA THR A 87 2.69 3.84 3.63
C THR A 87 1.75 5.00 3.35
N SER A 88 2.29 6.21 3.24
CA SER A 88 1.53 7.38 2.77
C SER A 88 2.42 8.30 1.94
N GLY A 89 1.81 9.30 1.30
CA GLY A 89 2.53 10.37 0.64
C GLY A 89 2.69 11.64 1.48
N TYR A 90 2.34 11.60 2.76
CA TYR A 90 2.44 12.72 3.70
C TYR A 90 3.78 12.70 4.44
N ASP A 91 4.50 13.81 4.36
CA ASP A 91 5.73 14.05 5.12
C ASP A 91 5.43 14.42 6.58
N ILE A 92 6.41 14.30 7.49
CA ILE A 92 6.27 14.69 8.92
C ILE A 92 5.90 16.16 9.10
N ASN A 93 6.24 17.02 8.13
CA ASN A 93 5.92 18.45 8.16
C ASN A 93 4.54 18.76 7.58
N GLU A 94 3.92 17.81 6.87
CA GLU A 94 2.63 17.99 6.21
C GLU A 94 1.48 17.46 7.07
N ALA A 95 1.69 16.35 7.78
CA ALA A 95 0.68 15.73 8.64
C ALA A 95 1.31 15.02 9.83
N ILE A 96 0.57 14.96 10.95
CA ILE A 96 0.93 14.18 12.13
C ILE A 96 0.25 12.82 12.02
N PRO A 97 1.00 11.71 11.81
CA PRO A 97 0.41 10.39 11.64
C PRO A 97 0.04 9.78 13.00
N PHE A 98 -1.10 9.10 13.05
CA PHE A 98 -1.58 8.36 14.21
C PHE A 98 -2.42 7.16 13.77
N VAL A 99 -2.60 6.18 14.67
CA VAL A 99 -3.55 5.07 14.50
C VAL A 99 -4.65 5.21 15.54
N GLU A 100 -5.89 5.11 15.09
CA GLU A 100 -7.05 4.94 15.97
C GLU A 100 -7.41 3.46 16.08
N TRP A 101 -7.53 2.96 17.32
CA TRP A 101 -7.73 1.54 17.59
C TRP A 101 -8.42 1.29 18.94
N GLY A 102 -8.99 0.09 19.09
CA GLY A 102 -9.73 -0.28 20.29
C GLY A 102 -10.70 -1.44 20.04
N PRO A 103 -11.47 -1.87 21.06
CA PRO A 103 -12.50 -2.89 20.90
C PRO A 103 -13.59 -2.42 19.94
N LYS A 104 -14.07 -3.33 19.07
CA LYS A 104 -15.18 -3.02 18.16
C LYS A 104 -16.43 -2.58 18.94
N GLY A 105 -17.02 -1.46 18.55
CA GLY A 105 -18.23 -0.92 19.20
C GLY A 105 -18.01 -0.18 20.51
N LYS A 106 -16.75 0.06 20.92
CA LYS A 106 -16.38 0.90 22.07
C LYS A 106 -15.60 2.14 21.62
N THR A 107 -15.36 3.05 22.57
CA THR A 107 -14.49 4.21 22.37
C THR A 107 -13.11 3.77 21.90
N GLN A 108 -12.68 4.34 20.78
CA GLN A 108 -11.35 4.12 20.23
C GLN A 108 -10.34 5.06 20.89
N VAL A 109 -9.08 4.66 20.94
CA VAL A 109 -7.95 5.45 21.43
C VAL A 109 -7.01 5.73 20.27
N GLN A 110 -6.37 6.90 20.29
CA GLN A 110 -5.38 7.28 19.29
C GLN A 110 -3.97 7.10 19.84
N SER A 111 -3.12 6.43 19.06
CA SER A 111 -1.69 6.26 19.35
C SER A 111 -0.85 6.95 18.28
N PRO A 112 0.17 7.75 18.67
CA PRO A 112 1.01 8.45 17.71
C PRO A 112 1.84 7.46 16.89
N ALA A 113 2.15 7.84 15.66
CA ALA A 113 3.00 7.07 14.77
C ALA A 113 4.32 7.79 14.53
N ARG A 114 5.34 7.01 14.16
CA ARG A 114 6.66 7.51 13.77
C ARG A 114 6.86 7.27 12.28
N ASN A 115 7.57 8.19 11.61
CA ASN A 115 8.04 7.96 10.25
C ASN A 115 9.36 7.20 10.27
N ILE A 116 9.48 6.20 9.41
CA ILE A 116 10.72 5.48 9.16
C ILE A 116 11.30 6.06 7.86
N ASP A 117 12.40 6.79 7.99
CA ASP A 117 13.24 7.10 6.85
C ASP A 117 14.09 5.87 6.52
N ILE A 118 13.85 5.26 5.36
CA ILE A 118 14.81 4.31 4.80
C ILE A 118 15.94 5.18 4.24
N GLN A 119 17.03 5.37 5.01
CA GLN A 119 18.25 5.89 4.43
C GLN A 119 18.76 4.89 3.39
N SER A 120 18.77 5.33 2.14
CA SER A 120 19.38 4.65 1.00
C SER A 120 20.91 4.69 1.09
#